data_AF-A0A521HPT7-F1
#
_entry.id   AF-A0A521HPT7-F1
#
_cell.length_a   1.000
_cell.length_b   1.000
_cell.length_c   1.000
_cell.angle_alpha   90.00
_cell.angle_beta   90.00
_cell.angle_gamma   90.00
#
_symmetry.space_group_name_H-M   'P 1'
#
loop_
_entity.id
_entity.type
_entity.pdbx_description
1 polymer ?
#
loop_
_entity_poly.entity_id
_entity_poly.type
_entity_poly.pdbx_seq_one_letter_code
_entity_poly.pdbx_strand_id
1 'polypeptide(L)'
;MILIVSSLLDRHAQVVARILERRRAQIFIGDVMEFSAGAQLSLDAHELAWTRADGHSARLADVHSVWCRRNFAPNFDPALRDACDRDFVRRQWVELLWGSVCTMGAQGTRLVSEPYRQQAASKPLQLAIARRLGLKVPETLISNDADAV
;
A
#
# COMPACT_ATOMS: atom_id res chain seq x y z
N MET A 1 -4.78 17.06 -4.01
CA MET A 1 -5.45 15.75 -4.13
C MET A 1 -4.96 14.79 -3.05
N ILE A 2 -5.81 13.87 -2.60
CA ILE A 2 -5.44 12.77 -1.70
C ILE A 2 -5.47 11.46 -2.50
N LEU A 3 -4.34 10.74 -2.50
CA LEU A 3 -4.24 9.39 -3.05
C LEU A 3 -4.61 8.37 -1.96
N ILE A 4 -5.47 7.42 -2.29
CA ILE A 4 -5.75 6.25 -1.45
C ILE A 4 -5.23 5.03 -2.18
N VAL A 5 -4.18 4.39 -1.63
CA VAL A 5 -3.64 3.14 -2.16
C VAL A 5 -4.44 2.00 -1.54
N SER A 6 -5.34 1.39 -2.32
CA SER A 6 -6.21 0.32 -1.87
C SER A 6 -6.77 -0.47 -3.06
N SER A 7 -7.98 -1.03 -2.93
CA SER A 7 -8.80 -1.50 -4.03
C SER A 7 -10.14 -0.76 -4.06
N LEU A 8 -10.73 -0.59 -5.24
CA LEU A 8 -12.09 -0.11 -5.41
C LEU A 8 -13.12 -1.02 -4.73
N LEU A 9 -12.79 -2.29 -4.47
CA LEU A 9 -13.63 -3.20 -3.70
C LEU A 9 -13.48 -3.05 -2.17
N ASP A 10 -12.50 -2.28 -1.69
CA ASP A 10 -12.34 -2.01 -0.25
C ASP A 10 -13.43 -1.04 0.25
N ARG A 11 -14.46 -1.60 0.90
CA ARG A 11 -15.55 -0.83 1.52
C ARG A 11 -15.06 0.24 2.49
N HIS A 12 -13.98 0.01 3.22
CA HIS A 12 -13.45 1.00 4.14
C HIS A 12 -12.83 2.18 3.36
N ALA A 13 -12.09 1.89 2.28
CA ALA A 13 -11.56 2.92 1.39
C ALA A 13 -12.68 3.77 0.78
N GLN A 14 -13.74 3.12 0.29
CA GLN A 14 -14.92 3.82 -0.28
C GLN A 14 -15.62 4.73 0.74
N VAL A 15 -15.72 4.31 2.00
CA VAL A 15 -16.37 5.12 3.05
C VAL A 15 -15.51 6.34 3.38
N VAL A 16 -14.21 6.16 3.56
CA VAL A 16 -13.29 7.28 3.85
C VAL A 16 -13.22 8.25 2.68
N ALA A 17 -13.14 7.76 1.44
CA ALA A 17 -13.21 8.59 0.23
C ALA A 17 -14.45 9.49 0.25
N ARG A 18 -15.64 8.90 0.45
CA ARG A 18 -16.91 9.65 0.55
C ARG A 18 -16.92 10.70 1.67
N ILE A 19 -16.32 10.39 2.82
CA ILE A 19 -16.21 11.35 3.94
C ILE A 19 -15.29 12.52 3.56
N LEU A 20 -14.16 12.25 2.89
CA LEU A 20 -13.22 13.28 2.46
C LEU A 20 -13.79 14.14 1.33
N GLU A 21 -14.51 13.54 0.38
CA GLU A 21 -15.23 14.25 -0.69
C GLU A 21 -16.29 15.19 -0.13
N ARG A 22 -17.04 14.78 0.90
CA ARG A 22 -17.98 15.67 1.62
C ARG A 22 -17.28 16.85 2.30
N ARG A 23 -15.98 16.71 2.59
CA ARG A 23 -15.10 17.79 3.08
C ARG A 23 -14.42 18.55 1.93
N ARG A 24 -14.89 18.37 0.69
CA ARG A 24 -14.38 19.00 -0.54
C ARG A 24 -12.95 18.63 -0.90
N ALA A 25 -12.43 17.51 -0.40
CA ALA A 25 -11.13 16.99 -0.84
C ALA A 25 -11.30 16.25 -2.17
N GLN A 26 -10.36 16.46 -3.09
CA GLN A 26 -10.23 15.65 -4.30
C GLN A 26 -9.56 14.32 -3.97
N ILE A 27 -10.20 13.21 -4.33
CA ILE A 27 -9.74 11.86 -4.02
C ILE A 27 -9.44 11.10 -5.30
N PHE A 28 -8.34 10.36 -5.30
CA PHE A 28 -8.06 9.33 -6.28
C PHE A 28 -7.76 8.02 -5.55
N ILE A 29 -8.50 6.96 -5.87
CA ILE A 29 -8.21 5.61 -5.36
C ILE A 29 -7.35 4.91 -6.40
N GLY A 30 -6.07 4.72 -6.09
CA GLY A 30 -5.18 3.87 -6.88
C GLY A 30 -5.46 2.41 -6.55
N ASP A 31 -6.15 1.71 -7.46
CA ASP A 31 -6.47 0.30 -7.29
C ASP A 31 -5.31 -0.59 -7.73
N VAL A 32 -4.63 -1.16 -6.74
CA VAL A 32 -3.50 -2.08 -6.98
C VAL A 32 -3.95 -3.43 -7.54
N MET A 33 -5.25 -3.73 -7.47
CA MET A 33 -5.88 -4.93 -8.03
C MET A 33 -6.33 -4.72 -9.48
N GLU A 34 -6.00 -3.59 -10.10
CA GLU A 34 -6.29 -3.35 -11.51
C GLU A 34 -5.06 -3.49 -12.42
N PHE A 35 -3.87 -3.79 -11.88
CA PHE A 35 -2.66 -3.90 -12.71
C PHE A 35 -2.75 -5.03 -13.74
N SER A 36 -3.35 -6.19 -13.42
CA SER A 36 -3.64 -7.20 -14.45
C SER A 36 -4.79 -6.83 -15.39
N ALA A 37 -5.62 -5.86 -15.01
CA ALA A 37 -6.73 -5.36 -15.82
C ALA A 37 -6.33 -4.17 -16.71
N GLY A 38 -5.04 -3.81 -16.74
CA GLY A 38 -4.51 -2.74 -17.60
C GLY A 38 -4.36 -1.38 -16.92
N ALA A 39 -4.51 -1.28 -15.60
CA ALA A 39 -4.10 -0.07 -14.89
C ALA A 39 -2.58 0.14 -15.03
N GLN A 40 -2.18 1.40 -15.10
CA GLN A 40 -0.80 1.81 -15.34
C GLN A 40 -0.34 2.74 -14.22
N LEU A 41 0.81 2.41 -13.62
CA LEU A 41 1.55 3.31 -12.75
C LEU A 41 2.88 3.60 -13.45
N SER A 42 3.05 4.85 -13.87
CA SER A 42 4.21 5.28 -14.65
C SER A 42 5.02 6.27 -13.85
N LEU A 43 6.32 6.02 -13.73
CA LEU A 43 7.31 6.91 -13.14
C LEU A 43 8.41 7.15 -14.17
N ASP A 44 8.59 8.40 -14.56
CA ASP A 44 9.76 8.85 -15.33
C ASP A 44 10.44 10.05 -14.63
N ALA A 45 11.43 10.66 -15.31
CA ALA A 45 12.20 11.77 -14.75
C ALA A 45 11.37 13.05 -14.50
N HIS A 46 10.18 13.15 -15.09
CA HIS A 46 9.35 14.35 -15.12
C HIS A 46 7.96 14.13 -14.52
N GLU A 47 7.42 12.91 -14.59
CA GLU A 47 6.06 12.60 -14.23
C GLU A 47 5.94 11.31 -13.43
N LEU A 48 5.08 11.36 -12.42
CA LEU A 48 4.52 10.19 -11.76
C LEU A 48 3.00 10.24 -11.95
N ALA A 49 2.43 9.24 -12.60
CA ALA A 49 1.01 9.20 -12.93
C ALA A 49 0.44 7.81 -12.69
N TRP A 50 -0.84 7.77 -12.30
CA TRP A 50 -1.59 6.53 -12.16
C TRP A 50 -2.88 6.61 -12.97
N THR A 51 -3.02 5.69 -13.93
CA THR A 51 -4.24 5.48 -14.71
C THR A 51 -4.89 4.16 -14.30
N ARG A 52 -6.17 4.20 -13.90
CA ARG A 52 -6.97 3.01 -13.60
C ARG A 52 -7.35 2.26 -14.87
N ALA A 53 -7.82 1.02 -14.73
CA ALA A 53 -8.27 0.22 -15.87
C ALA A 53 -9.47 0.86 -16.61
N ASP A 54 -10.27 1.67 -15.90
CA ASP A 54 -11.39 2.43 -16.45
C ASP A 54 -10.98 3.74 -17.16
N GLY A 55 -9.67 4.01 -17.28
CA GLY A 55 -9.11 5.19 -17.97
C GLY A 55 -9.03 6.45 -17.12
N HIS A 56 -9.55 6.47 -15.89
CA HIS A 56 -9.37 7.63 -15.02
C HIS A 56 -7.91 7.73 -14.58
N SER A 57 -7.32 8.90 -14.79
CA SER A 57 -5.91 9.15 -14.49
C SER A 57 -5.74 10.27 -13.47
N ALA A 58 -4.67 10.15 -12.68
CA ALA A 58 -4.23 11.14 -11.73
C ALA A 58 -2.74 11.39 -11.92
N ARG A 59 -2.39 12.68 -12.09
CA ARG A 59 -1.02 13.14 -11.95
C ARG A 59 -0.66 13.15 -10.46
N LEU A 60 0.30 12.34 -10.07
CA LEU A 60 0.68 12.20 -8.67
C LEU A 60 1.45 13.42 -8.14
N ALA A 61 1.92 14.30 -9.03
CA ALA A 61 2.44 15.62 -8.67
C ALA A 61 1.40 16.51 -7.95
N ASP A 62 0.10 16.29 -8.17
CA ASP A 62 -0.98 17.05 -7.51
C ASP A 62 -1.40 16.45 -6.15
N VAL A 63 -0.76 15.34 -5.75
CA VAL A 63 -1.04 14.64 -4.50
C VAL A 63 -0.23 15.26 -3.36
N HIS A 64 -0.91 15.75 -2.34
CA HIS A 64 -0.27 16.27 -1.13
C HIS A 64 -0.28 15.26 0.03
N SER A 65 -1.07 14.20 -0.07
CA SER A 65 -1.10 13.14 0.93
C SER A 65 -1.53 11.79 0.35
N VAL A 66 -0.90 10.73 0.83
CA VAL A 66 -1.21 9.33 0.48
C VAL A 66 -1.70 8.60 1.72
N TRP A 67 -2.85 7.93 1.60
CA TRP A 67 -3.31 6.96 2.57
C TRP A 67 -2.97 5.54 2.09
N CYS A 68 -1.93 4.97 2.67
CA CYS A 68 -1.48 3.59 2.48
C CYS A 68 -2.39 2.65 3.27
N ARG A 69 -3.58 2.37 2.73
CA ARG A 69 -4.63 1.62 3.45
C ARG A 69 -4.30 0.14 3.58
N ARG A 70 -3.79 -0.48 2.52
CA ARG A 70 -3.44 -1.91 2.51
C ARG A 70 -2.17 -2.15 1.71
N ASN A 71 -1.28 -2.96 2.28
CA ASN A 71 -0.15 -3.55 1.56
C ASN A 71 -0.61 -4.79 0.82
N PHE A 72 -1.48 -4.63 -0.17
CA PHE A 72 -1.81 -5.73 -1.06
C PHE A 72 -0.64 -6.00 -2.00
N ALA A 73 -0.41 -7.29 -2.28
CA ALA A 73 0.31 -7.66 -3.48
C ALA A 73 -0.61 -7.38 -4.67
N PRO A 74 -0.16 -6.62 -5.68
CA PRO A 74 -0.94 -6.42 -6.89
C PRO A 74 -1.24 -7.75 -7.60
N ASN A 75 -2.37 -7.82 -8.28
CA ASN A 75 -2.88 -9.06 -8.89
C ASN A 75 -2.26 -9.32 -10.26
N PHE A 76 -1.70 -10.51 -10.47
CA PHE A 76 -1.08 -10.87 -11.74
C PHE A 76 -2.11 -11.40 -12.75
N ASP A 77 -1.73 -11.35 -14.03
CA ASP A 77 -2.50 -11.96 -15.12
C ASP A 77 -2.65 -13.47 -14.84
N PRO A 78 -3.87 -14.03 -14.81
CA PRO A 78 -4.10 -15.46 -14.66
C PRO A 78 -3.43 -16.33 -15.74
N ALA A 79 -3.10 -15.76 -16.90
CA ALA A 79 -2.34 -16.42 -17.94
C ALA A 79 -0.88 -16.70 -17.53
N LEU A 80 -0.36 -16.01 -16.51
CA LEU A 80 0.99 -16.21 -15.98
C LEU A 80 1.06 -17.48 -15.11
N ARG A 81 1.36 -18.61 -15.76
CA ARG A 81 1.34 -19.94 -15.14
C ARG A 81 2.64 -20.34 -14.44
N ASP A 82 3.77 -19.77 -14.83
CA ASP A 82 5.05 -20.07 -14.18
C ASP A 82 5.15 -19.43 -12.78
N ALA A 83 5.66 -20.18 -11.80
CA ALA A 83 5.71 -19.72 -10.42
C ALA A 83 6.82 -18.69 -10.17
N CYS A 84 7.95 -18.83 -10.84
CA CYS A 84 9.06 -17.90 -10.75
C CYS A 84 8.68 -16.56 -11.38
N ASP A 85 8.04 -16.58 -12.55
CA ASP A 85 7.57 -15.36 -13.22
C ASP A 85 6.52 -14.63 -12.39
N ARG A 86 5.56 -15.36 -11.78
CA ARG A 86 4.58 -14.76 -10.87
C ARG A 86 5.24 -14.05 -9.69
N ASP A 87 6.22 -14.68 -9.07
CA ASP A 87 6.92 -14.08 -7.94
C ASP A 87 7.79 -12.89 -8.38
N PHE A 88 8.44 -12.98 -9.55
CA PHE A 88 9.18 -11.88 -10.14
C PHE A 88 8.29 -10.67 -10.41
N VAL A 89 7.17 -10.85 -11.13
CA VAL A 89 6.20 -9.79 -11.43
C VAL A 89 5.65 -9.17 -10.14
N ARG A 90 5.27 -9.99 -9.17
CA ARG A 90 4.80 -9.54 -7.86
C ARG A 90 5.83 -8.63 -7.18
N ARG A 91 7.11 -9.04 -7.15
CA ARG A 91 8.18 -8.23 -6.56
C ARG A 91 8.36 -6.92 -7.31
N GLN A 92 8.43 -6.94 -8.64
CA GLN A 92 8.62 -5.73 -9.45
C GLN A 92 7.49 -4.72 -9.26
N TRP A 93 6.24 -5.17 -9.20
CA TRP A 93 5.12 -4.27 -8.97
C TRP A 93 5.04 -3.73 -7.54
N VAL A 94 5.41 -4.54 -6.55
CA VAL A 94 5.54 -4.07 -5.16
C VAL A 94 6.63 -2.99 -5.06
N GLU A 95 7.78 -3.20 -5.71
CA GLU A 95 8.86 -2.19 -5.78
C GLU A 95 8.41 -0.93 -6.51
N LEU A 96 7.74 -1.06 -7.68
CA LEU A 96 7.21 0.09 -8.42
C LEU A 96 6.23 0.90 -7.58
N LEU A 97 5.27 0.23 -6.94
CA LEU A 97 4.24 0.89 -6.13
C LEU A 97 4.83 1.59 -4.91
N TRP A 98 5.52 0.85 -4.05
CA TRP A 98 6.01 1.40 -2.79
C TRP A 98 7.22 2.30 -2.98
N GLY A 99 8.07 2.03 -3.96
CA GLY A 99 9.15 2.92 -4.37
C GLY A 99 8.61 4.27 -4.85
N SER A 100 7.54 4.27 -5.64
CA SER A 100 6.86 5.51 -6.08
C SER A 100 6.26 6.28 -4.89
N VAL A 101 5.49 5.60 -4.03
CA VAL A 101 4.89 6.22 -2.83
C VAL A 101 5.94 6.79 -1.88
N CYS A 102 7.05 6.08 -1.68
CA CYS A 102 8.14 6.54 -0.81
C CYS A 102 8.91 7.71 -1.44
N THR A 103 9.10 7.70 -2.76
CA THR A 103 9.65 8.85 -3.49
C THR A 103 8.78 10.09 -3.29
N MET A 104 7.45 9.96 -3.41
CA MET A 104 6.52 11.06 -3.11
C MET A 104 6.67 11.54 -1.66
N GLY A 105 6.82 10.61 -0.71
CA GLY A 105 7.08 10.92 0.69
C GLY A 105 8.37 11.73 0.91
N ALA A 106 9.46 11.32 0.27
CA ALA A 106 10.74 12.00 0.30
C ALA A 106 10.67 13.42 -0.31
N GLN A 107 9.77 13.62 -1.27
CA GLN A 107 9.48 14.93 -1.89
C GLN A 107 8.48 15.79 -1.09
N GLY A 108 8.09 15.38 0.11
CA GLY A 108 7.25 16.15 1.03
C GLY A 108 5.77 15.77 1.03
N THR A 109 5.37 14.74 0.27
CA THR A 109 4.00 14.22 0.33
C THR A 109 3.75 13.54 1.67
N ARG A 110 2.63 13.84 2.34
CA ARG A 110 2.32 13.23 3.63
C ARG A 110 1.84 11.79 3.47
N LEU A 111 2.56 10.83 4.05
CA LEU A 111 2.18 9.40 4.04
C LEU A 111 1.44 9.00 5.33
N VAL A 112 0.31 8.30 5.18
CA VAL A 112 -0.53 7.82 6.28
C VAL A 112 -0.85 6.33 6.08
N SER A 113 -0.27 5.40 6.81
CA SER A 113 1.04 5.52 7.44
C SER A 113 2.14 5.37 6.41
N GLU A 114 3.38 5.63 6.81
CA GLU A 114 4.56 5.32 6.00
C GLU A 114 4.64 3.78 5.78
N PRO A 115 4.72 3.30 4.53
CA PRO A 115 4.51 1.90 4.18
C PRO A 115 5.61 0.96 4.71
N TYR A 116 6.89 1.37 4.70
CA TYR A 116 7.97 0.52 5.19
C TYR A 116 7.99 0.41 6.71
N ARG A 117 7.61 1.47 7.43
CA ARG A 117 7.38 1.44 8.88
C ARG A 117 6.24 0.50 9.26
N GLN A 118 5.16 0.46 8.45
CA GLN A 118 4.10 -0.52 8.64
C GLN A 118 4.61 -1.95 8.42
N GLN A 119 5.40 -2.18 7.39
CA GLN A 119 5.98 -3.50 7.12
C GLN A 119 6.96 -3.96 8.23
N ALA A 120 7.71 -3.03 8.82
CA ALA A 120 8.62 -3.30 9.93
C ALA A 120 7.92 -3.59 11.27
N ALA A 121 6.61 -3.37 11.39
CA ALA A 121 5.85 -3.55 12.62
C ALA A 121 5.59 -5.04 12.93
N SER A 122 6.61 -5.76 13.38
CA SER A 122 6.50 -7.18 13.75
C SER A 122 5.88 -7.35 15.16
N LYS A 123 5.10 -8.42 15.36
CA LYS A 123 4.52 -8.75 16.68
C LYS A 123 5.57 -8.86 17.80
N PRO A 124 6.73 -9.54 17.60
CA PRO A 124 7.78 -9.56 18.62
C PRO A 124 8.20 -8.16 19.07
N LEU A 125 8.43 -7.25 18.12
CA LEU A 125 8.83 -5.87 18.41
C LEU A 125 7.70 -5.09 19.10
N GLN A 126 6.46 -5.22 18.62
CA GLN A 126 5.29 -4.56 19.20
C GLN A 126 5.10 -4.97 20.67
N LEU A 127 5.17 -6.27 20.98
CA LEU A 127 5.01 -6.79 22.34
C LEU A 127 6.16 -6.35 23.26
N ALA A 128 7.39 -6.35 22.75
CA ALA A 128 8.56 -5.89 23.51
C ALA A 128 8.45 -4.39 23.86
N ILE A 129 8.05 -3.55 22.91
CA ILE A 129 7.84 -2.11 23.13
C ILE A 129 6.67 -1.88 24.10
N ALA A 130 5.54 -2.56 23.90
CA ALA A 130 4.36 -2.43 24.76
C ALA A 130 4.69 -2.76 26.22
N ARG A 131 5.39 -3.88 26.46
CA ARG A 131 5.87 -4.26 27.80
C ARG A 131 6.80 -3.20 28.39
N ARG A 132 7.75 -2.67 27.60
CA ARG A 132 8.67 -1.61 28.05
C ARG A 132 7.95 -0.32 28.45
N LEU A 133 6.82 -0.03 27.82
CA LEU A 133 5.97 1.12 28.11
C LEU A 133 4.97 0.86 29.26
N GLY A 134 5.01 -0.31 29.91
CA GLY A 134 4.12 -0.65 31.02
C GLY A 134 2.73 -1.10 30.59
N LEU A 135 2.50 -1.38 29.31
CA LEU A 135 1.25 -1.96 28.85
C LEU A 135 1.19 -3.44 29.25
N LYS A 136 -0.01 -3.89 29.65
CA LYS A 136 -0.27 -5.31 29.86
C LYS A 136 -0.19 -6.03 28.51
N VAL A 137 0.69 -7.02 28.43
CA VAL A 137 0.83 -7.91 27.27
C VAL A 137 0.55 -9.35 27.71
N PRO A 138 -0.04 -10.20 26.85
CA PRO A 138 -0.21 -11.62 27.17
C PRO A 138 1.14 -12.33 27.21
N GLU A 139 1.24 -13.38 28.03
CA GLU A 139 2.35 -14.34 27.92
C GLU A 139 2.33 -14.93 26.50
N THR A 140 3.40 -14.70 25.75
CA THR A 140 3.47 -15.03 24.33
C THR A 140 4.79 -15.71 24.02
N LEU A 141 4.72 -16.93 23.48
CA LEU A 141 5.85 -17.63 22.89
C LEU A 141 5.79 -17.50 21.35
N ILE A 142 6.92 -17.20 20.74
CA ILE A 142 7.10 -17.20 19.28
C ILE A 142 8.36 -18.03 19.02
N SER A 143 8.20 -19.27 18.52
CA SER A 143 9.29 -20.22 18.36
C SER A 143 9.13 -21.05 17.08
N ASN A 144 10.26 -21.50 16.52
CA ASN A 144 10.34 -22.53 15.47
C ASN A 144 10.77 -23.90 16.05
N ASP A 145 10.96 -24.00 17.36
CA ASP A 145 11.20 -25.24 18.09
C ASP A 145 9.85 -25.95 18.35
N ALA A 146 9.70 -27.14 17.78
CA ALA A 146 8.46 -27.92 17.88
C ALA A 146 8.18 -28.43 19.30
N ASP A 147 9.22 -28.67 20.10
CA ASP A 147 9.05 -29.19 21.46
C ASP A 147 8.59 -28.10 22.44
N ALA A 148 8.67 -26.83 22.04
CA ALA A 148 8.28 -25.68 22.84
C ALA A 148 6.84 -25.18 22.55
N VAL A 149 6.16 -25.68 21.50
CA VAL A 149 4.87 -25.17 21.00
C VAL A 149 3.70 -26.10 21.34
#